data_AF-A0A7X7ZSM7-F1
#
_entry.id   AF-A0A7X7ZSM7-F1
#
_cell.length_a   1.000
_cell.length_b   1.000
_cell.length_c   1.000
_cell.angle_alpha   90.00
_cell.angle_beta   90.00
_cell.angle_gamma   90.00
#
_symmetry.space_group_name_H-M   'P 1'
#
loop_
_entity.id
_entity.type
_entity.pdbx_description
1 polymer ?
#
loop_
_entity_poly.entity_id
_entity_poly.type
_entity_poly.pdbx_seq_one_letter_code
_entity_poly.pdbx_strand_id
1 'polypeptide(L)'
;MHTFDPHSPWKILFPKGNLAVAAPGKNINQLADGEIGIFSNNDCLTIDAASIPTNPSVFLATGGPTVEDSSRSLALYRKSMHNYNVNCYRAGQCKIIELSDICASCEETYIFKISYCSQDTLATLGAANASCLFSVQTSCCDGCEGCPSGNCVELVKKAWININKSNMFIASVYAKADAGNLAATPLTEAQIDALFILAEESTFTDCPVLRITACPEKAKRCCNIPGVYPEFLNFDLTFLNDECCGKVTVLKNACHESQSGAEVCNDETEELLYQTSGSSLRDGDGFMKCMDKRCNPDAKYTLLTLSSTTPSAGQLETWNNNYNVVIAIECADTTTLTGLTAFFDVYTEPCMLPPQSAIAAACDCAGAKAKQETQAKEEVVAKTEVVKDVQSEVTKLQSETSHIDSK
;
A
#
# COMPACT_ATOMS: atom_id res chain seq x y z
N MET A 1 9.85 -8.29 -41.12
CA MET A 1 10.07 -9.13 -39.93
C MET A 1 11.29 -8.57 -39.20
N HIS A 2 11.09 -7.62 -38.29
CA HIS A 2 12.15 -7.24 -37.36
C HIS A 2 12.41 -8.44 -36.47
N THR A 3 13.65 -8.90 -36.42
CA THR A 3 14.14 -9.91 -35.48
C THR A 3 13.98 -9.31 -34.09
N PHE A 4 12.88 -9.67 -33.42
CA PHE A 4 12.68 -9.39 -32.00
C PHE A 4 13.85 -10.00 -31.24
N ASP A 5 14.54 -9.16 -30.46
CA ASP A 5 15.70 -9.58 -29.72
C ASP A 5 15.25 -10.34 -28.46
N PRO A 6 15.51 -11.66 -28.34
CA PRO A 6 14.95 -12.52 -27.29
C PRO A 6 15.65 -12.36 -25.93
N HIS A 7 16.23 -11.19 -25.65
CA HIS A 7 17.18 -11.03 -24.54
C HIS A 7 16.58 -10.56 -23.21
N SER A 8 15.30 -10.17 -23.15
CA SER A 8 14.70 -9.85 -21.86
C SER A 8 14.30 -11.13 -21.10
N PRO A 9 14.85 -11.37 -19.89
CA PRO A 9 14.44 -12.50 -19.06
C PRO A 9 13.03 -12.33 -18.46
N TRP A 10 12.41 -11.16 -18.61
CA TRP A 10 11.01 -10.95 -18.25
C TRP A 10 10.21 -10.23 -19.34
N LYS A 11 8.90 -10.50 -19.39
CA LYS A 11 7.95 -9.83 -20.28
C LYS A 11 6.67 -9.48 -19.53
N ILE A 12 6.14 -8.29 -19.76
CA ILE A 12 4.84 -7.85 -19.23
C ILE A 12 3.84 -7.71 -20.38
N LEU A 13 2.67 -8.32 -20.19
CA LEU A 13 1.55 -8.30 -21.12
C LEU A 13 0.36 -7.55 -20.51
N PHE A 14 -0.30 -6.74 -21.33
CA PHE A 14 -1.38 -5.84 -20.91
C PHE A 14 -2.66 -6.12 -21.71
N PRO A 15 -3.44 -7.15 -21.36
CA PRO A 15 -4.81 -7.26 -21.88
C PRO A 15 -5.65 -6.07 -21.41
N LYS A 16 -6.66 -5.70 -22.21
CA LYS A 16 -7.54 -4.56 -21.93
C LYS A 16 -8.98 -4.84 -22.35
N GLY A 17 -9.91 -4.12 -21.74
CA GLY A 17 -11.31 -4.08 -22.17
C GLY A 17 -12.16 -5.25 -21.70
N ASN A 18 -11.69 -6.01 -20.70
CA ASN A 18 -12.41 -7.14 -20.11
C ASN A 18 -12.85 -8.19 -21.14
N LEU A 19 -12.02 -8.43 -22.15
CA LEU A 19 -12.28 -9.36 -23.24
C LEU A 19 -12.03 -10.81 -22.80
N ALA A 20 -12.79 -11.76 -23.35
CA ALA A 20 -12.48 -13.17 -23.13
C ALA A 20 -11.11 -13.53 -23.73
N VAL A 21 -10.45 -14.54 -23.17
CA VAL A 21 -9.25 -15.12 -23.79
C VAL A 21 -9.62 -15.61 -25.19
N ALA A 22 -8.74 -15.33 -26.16
CA ALA A 22 -8.98 -15.60 -27.56
C ALA A 22 -9.37 -17.06 -27.80
N ALA A 23 -10.49 -17.27 -28.49
CA ALA A 23 -10.98 -18.60 -28.85
C ALA A 23 -9.94 -19.37 -29.70
N PRO A 24 -9.92 -20.71 -29.65
CA PRO A 24 -8.96 -21.53 -30.40
C PRO A 24 -8.96 -21.29 -31.91
N GLY A 25 -7.80 -21.46 -32.55
CA GLY A 25 -7.64 -21.39 -34.01
C GLY A 25 -7.38 -19.99 -34.59
N LYS A 26 -7.29 -18.95 -33.76
CA LYS A 26 -6.87 -17.60 -34.18
C LYS A 26 -5.34 -17.52 -34.28
N ASN A 27 -4.85 -16.76 -35.25
CA ASN A 27 -3.47 -16.32 -35.32
C ASN A 27 -3.28 -14.98 -34.57
N ILE A 28 -2.03 -14.57 -34.36
CA ILE A 28 -1.72 -13.33 -33.63
C ILE A 28 -2.30 -12.06 -34.31
N ASN A 29 -2.38 -12.06 -35.65
CA ASN A 29 -2.91 -10.94 -36.43
C ASN A 29 -4.46 -10.86 -36.40
N GLN A 30 -5.11 -11.84 -35.77
CA GLN A 30 -6.57 -11.92 -35.61
C GLN A 30 -7.01 -11.58 -34.19
N LEU A 31 -6.07 -11.22 -33.31
CA LEU A 31 -6.41 -10.69 -31.98
C LEU A 31 -6.98 -9.28 -32.12
N ALA A 32 -8.10 -9.01 -31.45
CA ALA A 32 -8.57 -7.64 -31.28
C ALA A 32 -7.63 -6.86 -30.36
N ASP A 33 -7.67 -5.52 -30.44
CA ASP A 33 -6.92 -4.65 -29.53
C ASP A 33 -7.26 -4.97 -28.07
N GLY A 34 -6.24 -5.27 -27.26
CA GLY A 34 -6.39 -5.69 -25.87
C GLY A 34 -6.79 -7.16 -25.65
N GLU A 35 -7.13 -7.93 -26.69
CA GLU A 35 -7.45 -9.36 -26.59
C GLU A 35 -6.16 -10.16 -26.34
N ILE A 36 -6.17 -11.03 -25.33
CA ILE A 36 -5.05 -11.95 -25.05
C ILE A 36 -5.34 -13.34 -25.59
N GLY A 37 -4.35 -13.93 -26.26
CA GLY A 37 -4.39 -15.30 -26.74
C GLY A 37 -3.27 -16.15 -26.16
N ILE A 38 -3.56 -17.44 -26.00
CA ILE A 38 -2.58 -18.46 -25.61
C ILE A 38 -2.34 -19.36 -26.81
N PHE A 39 -1.13 -19.34 -27.34
CA PHE A 39 -0.79 -19.95 -28.62
C PHE A 39 0.04 -21.20 -28.40
N SER A 40 -0.27 -22.26 -29.14
CA SER A 40 0.64 -23.38 -29.26
C SER A 40 1.88 -22.96 -30.05
N ASN A 41 3.07 -23.29 -29.55
CA ASN A 41 4.32 -22.93 -30.19
C ASN A 41 4.61 -23.75 -31.47
N ASN A 42 3.84 -24.81 -31.74
CA ASN A 42 4.02 -25.67 -32.92
C ASN A 42 3.33 -25.09 -34.16
N ASP A 43 2.08 -24.67 -33.99
CA ASP A 43 1.14 -24.27 -35.03
C ASP A 43 0.84 -22.77 -35.02
N CYS A 44 1.29 -22.04 -34.00
CA CYS A 44 1.08 -20.59 -33.84
C CYS A 44 -0.39 -20.17 -33.86
N LEU A 45 -1.28 -21.08 -33.44
CA LEU A 45 -2.71 -20.85 -33.29
C LEU A 45 -3.07 -20.85 -31.81
N THR A 46 -4.09 -20.05 -31.47
CA THR A 46 -4.66 -20.06 -30.12
C THR A 46 -5.23 -21.43 -29.76
N ILE A 47 -5.11 -21.80 -28.49
CA ILE A 47 -5.61 -23.05 -27.92
C ILE A 47 -6.39 -22.76 -26.64
N ASP A 48 -7.25 -23.70 -26.24
CA ASP A 48 -7.95 -23.66 -24.96
C ASP A 48 -7.47 -24.78 -24.03
N ALA A 49 -8.08 -24.86 -22.84
CA ALA A 49 -7.76 -25.87 -21.84
C ALA A 49 -8.08 -27.31 -22.29
N ALA A 50 -9.04 -27.48 -23.21
CA ALA A 50 -9.45 -28.79 -23.72
C ALA A 50 -8.54 -29.29 -24.86
N SER A 51 -7.88 -28.38 -25.57
CA SER A 51 -7.01 -28.69 -26.71
C SER A 51 -5.51 -28.70 -26.36
N ILE A 52 -5.17 -28.85 -25.08
CA ILE A 52 -3.79 -28.84 -24.60
C ILE A 52 -3.01 -30.09 -25.09
N PRO A 53 -1.89 -29.94 -25.83
CA PRO A 53 -1.03 -31.05 -26.23
C PRO A 53 -0.33 -31.77 -25.05
N THR A 54 0.15 -32.99 -25.26
CA THR A 54 0.85 -33.81 -24.24
C THR A 54 2.20 -33.22 -23.78
N ASN A 55 2.95 -32.58 -24.69
CA ASN A 55 4.19 -31.85 -24.37
C ASN A 55 4.07 -30.40 -24.86
N PRO A 56 3.25 -29.56 -24.22
CA PRO A 56 2.97 -28.26 -24.78
C PRO A 56 4.06 -27.26 -24.39
N SER A 57 4.51 -26.54 -25.39
CA SER A 57 5.08 -25.22 -25.22
C SER A 57 4.07 -24.22 -25.75
N VAL A 58 3.79 -23.21 -24.95
CA VAL A 58 2.83 -22.15 -25.30
C VAL A 58 3.52 -20.80 -25.24
N PHE A 59 3.07 -19.84 -26.02
CA PHE A 59 3.42 -18.44 -25.80
C PHE A 59 2.14 -17.62 -25.70
N LEU A 60 2.21 -16.49 -25.03
CA LEU A 60 1.10 -15.56 -24.92
C LEU A 60 1.32 -14.37 -25.84
N ALA A 61 0.24 -13.81 -26.35
CA ALA A 61 0.30 -12.53 -27.02
C ALA A 61 -0.96 -11.70 -26.76
N THR A 62 -0.80 -10.38 -26.75
CA THR A 62 -1.90 -9.41 -26.67
C THR A 62 -1.98 -8.66 -27.99
N GLY A 63 -3.18 -8.53 -28.56
CA GLY A 63 -3.41 -7.70 -29.73
C GLY A 63 -3.24 -6.22 -29.41
N GLY A 64 -2.74 -5.45 -30.37
CA GLY A 64 -2.67 -3.99 -30.30
C GLY A 64 -3.59 -3.32 -31.34
N PRO A 65 -3.60 -1.98 -31.42
CA PRO A 65 -4.35 -1.23 -32.44
C PRO A 65 -3.94 -1.61 -33.87
N THR A 66 -2.66 -1.96 -34.04
CA THR A 66 -2.10 -2.56 -35.25
C THR A 66 -1.42 -3.89 -34.93
N VAL A 67 -1.12 -4.70 -35.96
CA VAL A 67 -0.39 -5.96 -35.79
C VAL A 67 1.01 -5.72 -35.22
N GLU A 68 1.63 -4.60 -35.61
CA GLU A 68 2.94 -4.17 -35.16
C GLU A 68 2.97 -3.80 -33.67
N ASP A 69 1.84 -3.35 -33.13
CA ASP A 69 1.68 -3.02 -31.70
C ASP A 69 1.39 -4.25 -30.82
N SER A 70 1.24 -5.43 -31.43
CA SER A 70 0.99 -6.67 -30.69
C SER A 70 2.22 -7.06 -29.87
N SER A 71 1.99 -7.48 -28.63
CA SER A 71 3.05 -7.91 -27.73
C SER A 71 3.02 -9.40 -27.54
N ARG A 72 4.20 -10.02 -27.48
CA ARG A 72 4.36 -11.47 -27.36
C ARG A 72 5.32 -11.82 -26.23
N SER A 73 5.03 -12.92 -25.53
CA SER A 73 5.94 -13.54 -24.56
C SER A 73 6.91 -14.51 -25.22
N LEU A 74 7.95 -14.87 -24.47
CA LEU A 74 8.74 -16.07 -24.77
C LEU A 74 7.89 -17.33 -24.62
N ALA A 75 8.35 -18.43 -25.22
CA ALA A 75 7.72 -19.72 -25.08
C ALA A 75 7.87 -20.26 -23.65
N LEU A 76 6.75 -20.62 -23.04
CA LEU A 76 6.63 -21.27 -21.76
C LEU A 76 6.55 -22.79 -21.96
N TYR A 77 7.56 -23.50 -21.50
CA TYR A 77 7.59 -24.95 -21.52
C TYR A 77 6.94 -25.50 -20.26
N ARG A 78 5.85 -26.27 -20.38
CA ARG A 78 5.14 -26.85 -19.23
C ARG A 78 6.10 -27.51 -18.23
N LYS A 79 6.97 -28.40 -18.71
CA LYS A 79 7.90 -29.17 -17.86
C LYS A 79 8.89 -28.31 -17.06
N SER A 80 9.09 -27.07 -17.46
CA SER A 80 9.98 -26.13 -16.79
C SER A 80 9.27 -25.09 -15.94
N MET A 81 7.94 -25.12 -15.90
CA MET A 81 7.15 -24.22 -15.05
C MET A 81 7.40 -24.58 -13.59
N HIS A 82 7.80 -23.58 -12.81
CA HIS A 82 8.04 -23.74 -11.36
C HIS A 82 7.30 -22.69 -10.53
N ASN A 83 6.64 -21.72 -11.18
CA ASN A 83 5.81 -20.74 -10.52
C ASN A 83 4.58 -20.40 -11.37
N TYR A 84 3.44 -20.33 -10.71
CA TYR A 84 2.16 -19.87 -11.23
C TYR A 84 1.43 -19.21 -10.07
N ASN A 85 1.31 -17.89 -10.10
CA ASN A 85 0.81 -17.12 -8.97
C ASN A 85 -0.08 -15.96 -9.42
N VAL A 86 -1.19 -15.75 -8.71
CA VAL A 86 -2.05 -14.58 -8.84
C VAL A 86 -1.78 -13.64 -7.67
N ASN A 87 -1.33 -12.42 -7.97
CA ASN A 87 -1.16 -11.36 -7.00
C ASN A 87 -2.25 -10.30 -7.21
N CYS A 88 -3.23 -10.25 -6.32
CA CYS A 88 -4.25 -9.21 -6.35
C CYS A 88 -3.68 -7.84 -5.97
N TYR A 89 -4.32 -6.78 -6.45
CA TYR A 89 -4.08 -5.43 -5.94
C TYR A 89 -4.29 -5.36 -4.42
N ARG A 90 -3.39 -4.64 -3.73
CA ARG A 90 -3.51 -4.34 -2.31
C ARG A 90 -3.27 -2.86 -2.09
N ALA A 91 -4.27 -2.15 -1.58
CA ALA A 91 -4.08 -0.75 -1.19
C ALA A 91 -3.10 -0.62 -0.02
N GLY A 92 -2.29 0.45 -0.06
CA GLY A 92 -1.40 0.80 1.03
C GLY A 92 -2.18 1.10 2.30
N GLN A 93 -1.62 0.78 3.46
CA GLN A 93 -2.27 0.99 4.75
C GLN A 93 -1.36 1.79 5.68
N CYS A 94 -1.95 2.76 6.39
CA CYS A 94 -1.26 3.55 7.39
C CYS A 94 -0.84 2.69 8.59
N LYS A 95 0.32 3.00 9.18
CA LYS A 95 0.69 2.47 10.50
C LYS A 95 -0.05 3.26 11.56
N ILE A 96 -0.61 2.55 12.54
CA ILE A 96 -1.31 3.13 13.69
C ILE A 96 -0.66 2.60 14.95
N ILE A 97 -0.11 3.52 15.74
CA ILE A 97 0.46 3.24 17.04
C ILE A 97 -0.37 3.96 18.10
N GLU A 98 -0.57 3.29 19.22
CA GLU A 98 -1.28 3.78 20.37
C GLU A 98 -0.33 3.87 21.55
N LEU A 99 -0.36 5.00 22.27
CA LEU A 99 0.32 5.22 23.52
C LEU A 99 -0.75 5.32 24.62
N SER A 100 -0.87 4.26 25.42
CA SER A 100 -1.77 4.16 26.56
C SER A 100 -1.01 4.23 27.87
N ASP A 101 -1.72 4.25 29.00
CA ASP A 101 -1.16 4.11 30.36
C ASP A 101 -0.03 5.10 30.67
N ILE A 102 -0.18 6.30 30.10
CA ILE A 102 0.75 7.41 30.29
C ILE A 102 0.62 7.91 31.72
N CYS A 103 1.72 7.90 32.45
CA CYS A 103 1.82 8.59 33.72
C CYS A 103 2.55 9.93 33.53
N ALA A 104 2.42 10.84 34.48
CA ALA A 104 3.14 12.10 34.46
C ALA A 104 3.61 12.46 35.87
N SER A 105 4.72 13.17 35.94
CA SER A 105 5.35 13.75 37.12
C SER A 105 5.45 15.25 36.93
N CYS A 106 5.41 16.02 38.00
CA CYS A 106 5.50 17.48 37.96
C CYS A 106 6.91 17.91 37.50
N GLU A 107 6.99 18.99 36.71
CA GLU A 107 8.24 19.60 36.22
C GLU A 107 9.18 18.68 35.41
N GLU A 108 8.71 17.51 34.99
CA GLU A 108 9.51 16.54 34.25
C GLU A 108 9.45 16.79 32.74
N THR A 109 10.57 16.53 32.07
CA THR A 109 10.69 16.66 30.61
C THR A 109 10.61 15.30 29.95
N TYR A 110 9.52 15.05 29.24
CA TYR A 110 9.25 13.83 28.49
C TYR A 110 9.70 13.94 27.04
N ILE A 111 10.42 12.92 26.57
CA ILE A 111 10.91 12.87 25.18
C ILE A 111 10.28 11.67 24.47
N PHE A 112 9.58 11.98 23.38
CA PHE A 112 9.04 11.01 22.44
C PHE A 112 9.94 10.97 21.21
N LYS A 113 10.52 9.81 20.93
CA LYS A 113 11.25 9.57 19.68
C LYS A 113 10.35 8.82 18.72
N ILE A 114 10.06 9.44 17.58
CA ILE A 114 9.44 8.75 16.44
C ILE A 114 10.55 8.49 15.43
N SER A 115 11.02 7.24 15.38
CA SER A 115 11.96 6.80 14.34
C SER A 115 11.14 6.38 13.14
N TYR A 116 11.46 6.87 11.93
CA TYR A 116 10.71 6.53 10.73
C TYR A 116 11.63 6.20 9.56
N CYS A 117 11.13 5.36 8.67
CA CYS A 117 11.77 5.02 7.41
C CYS A 117 10.75 5.14 6.28
N SER A 118 11.18 5.92 5.28
CA SER A 118 10.49 6.24 4.04
C SER A 118 11.42 6.12 2.84
N GLN A 119 10.87 6.12 1.63
CA GLN A 119 11.64 6.15 0.39
C GLN A 119 12.65 7.30 0.38
N ASP A 120 12.19 8.53 0.67
CA ASP A 120 13.06 9.70 0.62
C ASP A 120 14.18 9.60 1.65
N THR A 121 13.88 9.09 2.86
CA THR A 121 14.90 8.86 3.88
C THR A 121 15.85 7.72 3.51
N LEU A 122 15.37 6.65 2.86
CA LEU A 122 16.22 5.55 2.41
C LEU A 122 17.17 6.01 1.29
N ALA A 123 16.67 6.83 0.36
CA ALA A 123 17.45 7.39 -0.72
C ALA A 123 18.49 8.41 -0.24
N THR A 124 18.17 9.19 0.81
CA THR A 124 19.06 10.24 1.33
C THR A 124 20.00 9.77 2.45
N LEU A 125 19.55 8.87 3.33
CA LEU A 125 20.27 8.43 4.53
C LEU A 125 20.70 6.94 4.47
N GLY A 126 20.35 6.22 3.42
CA GLY A 126 20.62 4.78 3.30
C GLY A 126 19.81 3.97 4.31
N ALA A 127 20.38 2.88 4.82
CA ALA A 127 19.71 1.98 5.78
C ALA A 127 19.46 2.60 7.18
N ALA A 128 19.79 3.88 7.38
CA ALA A 128 19.54 4.58 8.63
C ALA A 128 18.10 5.11 8.69
N ASN A 129 17.43 4.90 9.82
CA ASN A 129 16.12 5.52 10.07
C ASN A 129 16.30 7.01 10.38
N ALA A 130 15.44 7.85 9.82
CA ALA A 130 15.29 9.22 10.30
C ALA A 130 14.55 9.21 11.64
N SER A 131 14.70 10.27 12.44
CA SER A 131 13.94 10.37 13.69
C SER A 131 13.55 11.80 14.02
N CYS A 132 12.31 11.97 14.46
CA CYS A 132 11.83 13.19 15.08
C CYS A 132 11.80 13.00 16.60
N LEU A 133 12.31 13.99 17.32
CA LEU A 133 12.25 14.04 18.79
C LEU A 133 11.26 15.13 19.18
N PHE A 134 10.27 14.76 20.00
CA PHE A 134 9.30 15.68 20.57
C PHE A 134 9.56 15.75 22.07
N SER A 135 9.94 16.92 22.55
CA SER A 135 10.14 17.17 23.97
C SER A 135 8.94 17.92 24.54
N VAL A 136 8.43 17.47 25.68
CA VAL A 136 7.28 18.02 26.38
C VAL A 136 7.61 18.12 27.85
N GLN A 137 7.56 19.32 28.42
CA GLN A 137 7.70 19.54 29.85
C GLN A 137 6.33 19.73 30.49
N THR A 138 6.04 19.02 31.59
CA THR A 138 4.84 19.22 32.42
C THR A 138 4.97 20.45 33.31
N SER A 139 3.87 21.03 33.75
CA SER A 139 3.88 22.23 34.60
C SER A 139 4.28 21.91 36.05
N CYS A 140 4.60 22.97 36.81
CA CYS A 140 4.79 22.87 38.25
C CYS A 140 3.46 22.58 38.95
N CYS A 141 3.53 21.76 40.01
CA CYS A 141 2.41 21.48 40.89
C CYS A 141 2.40 22.52 42.02
N ASP A 142 2.16 23.79 41.67
CA ASP A 142 2.16 24.89 42.62
C ASP A 142 1.10 24.67 43.72
N GLY A 143 1.54 24.69 44.98
CA GLY A 143 0.66 24.60 46.15
C GLY A 143 0.41 23.20 46.71
N CYS A 144 1.02 22.14 46.17
CA CYS A 144 0.98 20.82 46.79
C CYS A 144 2.32 20.44 47.44
N GLU A 145 2.43 20.58 48.76
CA GLU A 145 3.49 19.93 49.53
C GLU A 145 3.30 18.40 49.45
N GLY A 146 4.02 17.74 48.53
CA GLY A 146 4.08 16.28 48.46
C GLY A 146 3.23 15.61 47.37
N CYS A 147 2.87 16.27 46.28
CA CYS A 147 2.26 15.61 45.11
C CYS A 147 3.34 15.12 44.13
N PRO A 148 3.67 13.82 44.09
CA PRO A 148 4.61 13.29 43.11
C PRO A 148 4.00 13.11 41.70
N SER A 149 2.67 13.19 41.55
CA SER A 149 1.97 12.90 40.29
C SER A 149 1.63 14.18 39.53
N GLY A 150 2.23 14.35 38.35
CA GLY A 150 1.85 15.36 37.37
C GLY A 150 0.56 14.98 36.61
N ASN A 151 -0.01 15.94 35.88
CA ASN A 151 -1.24 15.73 35.13
C ASN A 151 -0.96 15.03 33.79
N CYS A 152 -1.38 13.76 33.66
CA CYS A 152 -1.18 13.00 32.43
C CYS A 152 -1.98 13.54 31.24
N VAL A 153 -3.11 14.21 31.48
CA VAL A 153 -3.88 14.89 30.42
C VAL A 153 -3.07 16.05 29.83
N GLU A 154 -2.29 16.76 30.67
CA GLU A 154 -1.37 17.80 30.24
C GLU A 154 -0.32 17.26 29.27
N LEU A 155 0.32 16.16 29.65
CA LEU A 155 1.35 15.50 28.85
C LEU A 155 0.79 15.06 27.50
N VAL A 156 -0.39 14.42 27.50
CA VAL A 156 -1.07 13.97 26.27
C VAL A 156 -1.42 15.16 25.38
N LYS A 157 -1.98 16.24 25.94
CA LYS A 157 -2.34 17.46 25.19
C LYS A 157 -1.11 18.10 24.55
N LYS A 158 -0.04 18.31 25.33
CA LYS A 158 1.21 18.91 24.83
C LYS A 158 1.89 18.02 23.77
N ALA A 159 1.88 16.69 23.96
CA ALA A 159 2.38 15.74 22.97
C ALA A 159 1.56 15.77 21.67
N TRP A 160 0.22 15.77 21.78
CA TRP A 160 -0.71 15.89 20.64
C TRP A 160 -0.44 17.15 19.82
N ILE A 161 -0.29 18.31 20.47
CA ILE A 161 0.04 19.59 19.83
C ILE A 161 1.40 19.51 19.13
N ASN A 162 2.44 19.02 19.82
CA ASN A 162 3.80 18.99 19.28
C ASN A 162 3.95 18.04 18.09
N ILE A 163 3.28 16.89 18.11
CA ILE A 163 3.31 15.93 17.00
C ILE A 163 2.58 16.51 15.79
N ASN A 164 1.38 17.07 15.97
CA ASN A 164 0.60 17.62 14.85
C ASN A 164 1.24 18.84 14.19
N LYS A 165 2.10 19.60 14.89
CA LYS A 165 2.90 20.68 14.28
C LYS A 165 3.87 20.19 13.20
N SER A 166 4.27 18.91 13.22
CA SER A 166 5.22 18.35 12.26
C SER A 166 4.65 18.19 10.85
N ASN A 167 3.32 18.13 10.69
CA ASN A 167 2.60 17.75 9.47
C ASN A 167 2.97 16.37 8.88
N MET A 168 3.90 15.62 9.49
CA MET A 168 4.32 14.29 9.05
C MET A 168 3.50 13.17 9.69
N PHE A 169 2.99 13.42 10.89
CA PHE A 169 2.21 12.47 11.68
C PHE A 169 0.89 13.10 12.07
N ILE A 170 -0.17 12.29 12.08
CA ILE A 170 -1.48 12.70 12.60
C ILE A 170 -1.62 12.11 14.00
N ALA A 171 -1.65 12.97 15.00
CA ALA A 171 -1.95 12.59 16.38
C ALA A 171 -3.42 12.88 16.71
N SER A 172 -4.06 11.94 17.40
CA SER A 172 -5.45 12.04 17.86
C SER A 172 -5.55 11.51 19.28
N VAL A 173 -6.36 12.16 20.11
CA VAL A 173 -6.55 11.79 21.52
C VAL A 173 -7.88 11.07 21.67
N TYR A 174 -7.92 9.99 22.43
CA TYR A 174 -9.12 9.20 22.72
C TYR A 174 -9.35 9.13 24.22
N ALA A 175 -10.60 9.30 24.65
CA ALA A 175 -10.98 8.97 26.02
C ALA A 175 -10.98 7.45 26.20
N LYS A 176 -10.54 6.98 27.37
CA LYS A 176 -10.83 5.62 27.82
C LYS A 176 -12.32 5.56 28.19
N ALA A 177 -13.04 4.64 27.58
CA ALA A 177 -14.37 4.23 28.02
C ALA A 177 -14.23 3.14 29.11
N ASP A 178 -15.31 2.91 29.86
CA ASP A 178 -15.34 1.87 30.89
C ASP A 178 -14.88 0.49 30.34
N ALA A 179 -14.19 -0.27 31.20
CA ALA A 179 -13.67 -1.62 30.90
C ALA A 179 -12.60 -1.70 29.79
N GLY A 180 -11.79 -0.64 29.60
CA GLY A 180 -10.59 -0.69 28.74
C GLY A 180 -10.88 -0.54 27.24
N ASN A 181 -12.11 -0.18 26.86
CA ASN A 181 -12.42 0.22 25.50
C ASN A 181 -12.07 1.69 25.29
N LEU A 182 -11.76 2.10 24.06
CA LEU A 182 -11.62 3.51 23.71
C LEU A 182 -12.94 4.05 23.15
N ALA A 183 -13.16 5.35 23.32
CA ALA A 183 -14.23 6.04 22.61
C ALA A 183 -14.13 5.77 21.10
N ALA A 184 -15.28 5.66 20.43
CA ALA A 184 -15.34 5.37 19.00
C ALA A 184 -14.74 6.50 18.15
N THR A 185 -14.71 7.72 18.68
CA THR A 185 -14.24 8.93 18.00
C THR A 185 -13.14 9.61 18.79
N PRO A 186 -12.19 10.28 18.11
CA PRO A 186 -11.19 11.10 18.79
C PRO A 186 -11.84 12.32 19.44
N LEU A 187 -11.25 12.77 20.54
CA LEU A 187 -11.62 14.00 21.23
C LEU A 187 -11.25 15.22 20.39
N THR A 188 -12.14 16.20 20.38
CA THR A 188 -11.88 17.54 19.83
C THR A 188 -10.97 18.36 20.77
N GLU A 189 -10.36 19.41 20.24
CA GLU A 189 -9.52 20.33 21.03
C GLU A 189 -10.25 20.86 22.27
N ALA A 190 -11.49 21.33 22.11
CA ALA A 190 -12.31 21.82 23.21
C ALA A 190 -12.60 20.75 24.28
N GLN A 191 -12.77 19.48 23.87
CA GLN A 191 -12.96 18.36 24.81
C GLN A 191 -11.67 18.02 25.56
N ILE A 192 -10.52 18.10 24.88
CA ILE A 192 -9.20 17.91 25.52
C ILE A 192 -8.96 19.01 26.56
N ASP A 193 -9.32 20.26 26.25
CA ASP A 193 -9.22 21.39 27.17
C ASP A 193 -10.13 21.24 28.39
N ALA A 194 -11.38 20.82 28.18
CA ALA A 194 -12.30 20.53 29.27
C ALA A 194 -11.78 19.40 30.18
N LEU A 195 -11.25 18.33 29.60
CA LEU A 195 -10.62 17.24 30.37
C LEU A 195 -9.40 17.71 31.15
N PHE A 196 -8.61 18.62 30.59
CA PHE A 196 -7.46 19.19 31.27
C PHE A 196 -7.88 19.97 32.53
N ILE A 197 -8.89 20.83 32.42
CA ILE A 197 -9.46 21.58 33.56
C ILE A 197 -10.01 20.62 34.63
N LEU A 198 -10.78 19.60 34.22
CA LEU A 198 -11.32 18.60 35.15
C LEU A 198 -10.23 17.78 35.86
N ALA A 199 -9.12 17.51 35.19
CA ALA A 199 -7.98 16.81 35.76
C ALA A 199 -7.16 17.68 36.75
N GLU A 200 -7.28 19.01 36.68
CA GLU A 200 -6.73 19.91 37.70
C GLU A 200 -7.61 19.94 38.97
N GLU A 201 -8.92 19.76 38.82
CA GLU A 201 -9.90 19.85 39.92
C GLU A 201 -10.16 18.52 40.67
N SER A 202 -9.67 17.37 40.16
CA SER A 202 -10.02 16.04 40.68
C SER A 202 -8.88 15.02 40.68
N THR A 203 -9.03 13.92 41.43
CA THR A 203 -8.14 12.73 41.37
C THR A 203 -8.39 11.91 40.11
N PHE A 204 -8.32 12.55 38.95
CA PHE A 204 -8.58 11.93 37.65
C PHE A 204 -7.60 10.77 37.43
N THR A 205 -8.12 9.54 37.41
CA THR A 205 -7.29 8.32 37.40
C THR A 205 -7.06 7.76 35.99
N ASP A 206 -7.92 8.13 35.02
CA ASP A 206 -7.92 7.53 33.68
C ASP A 206 -7.32 8.42 32.60
N CYS A 207 -6.01 8.32 32.43
CA CYS A 207 -5.30 9.09 31.40
C CYS A 207 -5.80 8.77 29.97
N PRO A 208 -6.05 9.80 29.15
CA PRO A 208 -6.47 9.62 27.78
C PRO A 208 -5.37 8.97 26.95
N VAL A 209 -5.76 8.36 25.85
CA VAL A 209 -4.87 7.60 24.98
C VAL A 209 -4.50 8.41 23.75
N LEU A 210 -3.21 8.43 23.43
CA LEU A 210 -2.69 9.13 22.25
C LEU A 210 -2.49 8.14 21.11
N ARG A 211 -3.19 8.35 20.00
CA ARG A 211 -3.03 7.56 18.78
C ARG A 211 -2.27 8.37 17.73
N ILE A 212 -1.20 7.79 17.21
CA ILE A 212 -0.37 8.36 16.17
C ILE A 212 -0.60 7.53 14.90
N THR A 213 -0.96 8.21 13.82
CA THR A 213 -1.19 7.61 12.51
C THR A 213 -0.23 8.23 11.50
N ALA A 214 0.40 7.37 10.70
CA ALA A 214 1.25 7.80 9.59
C ALA A 214 0.92 6.97 8.35
N CYS A 215 0.60 7.66 7.26
CA CYS A 215 0.20 7.04 5.99
C CYS A 215 1.33 7.16 4.96
N PRO A 216 1.49 6.18 4.06
CA PRO A 216 2.38 6.34 2.91
C PRO A 216 1.97 7.58 2.09
N GLU A 217 2.95 8.41 1.68
CA GLU A 217 2.72 9.50 0.73
C GLU A 217 2.52 8.94 -0.68
N LYS A 218 1.64 9.55 -1.48
CA LYS A 218 1.48 9.20 -2.90
C LYS A 218 2.77 9.49 -3.68
N ALA A 219 3.17 8.58 -4.57
CA ALA A 219 4.34 8.73 -5.44
C ALA A 219 4.30 10.07 -6.18
N LYS A 220 5.36 10.86 -5.98
CA LYS A 220 5.62 12.03 -6.82
C LYS A 220 6.24 11.53 -8.13
N ARG A 221 5.62 11.91 -9.25
CA ARG A 221 6.09 11.56 -10.61
C ARG A 221 7.04 12.66 -11.11
N CYS A 222 8.18 12.28 -11.66
CA CYS A 222 9.00 13.16 -12.49
C CYS A 222 9.11 12.55 -13.89
N CYS A 223 8.67 13.27 -14.93
CA CYS A 223 8.78 12.85 -16.34
C CYS A 223 8.36 11.40 -16.64
N ASN A 224 7.22 10.94 -16.09
CA ASN A 224 6.71 9.57 -16.27
C ASN A 224 7.67 8.44 -15.87
N ILE A 225 8.78 8.74 -15.20
CA ILE A 225 9.63 7.77 -14.52
C ILE A 225 9.15 7.76 -13.07
N PRO A 226 8.39 6.74 -12.64
CA PRO A 226 8.10 6.58 -11.23
C PRO A 226 9.44 6.40 -10.47
N GLY A 227 9.58 7.02 -9.31
CA GLY A 227 10.73 6.74 -8.44
C GLY A 227 10.69 5.27 -8.01
N VAL A 228 11.80 4.55 -8.21
CA VAL A 228 11.94 3.08 -8.13
C VAL A 228 11.76 2.49 -6.71
N TYR A 229 11.41 3.29 -5.70
CA TYR A 229 11.39 2.79 -4.33
C TYR A 229 9.97 2.70 -3.78
N PRO A 230 9.66 1.64 -3.01
CA PRO A 230 8.35 1.46 -2.43
C PRO A 230 8.02 2.58 -1.44
N GLU A 231 6.83 3.15 -1.58
CA GLU A 231 6.22 4.04 -0.61
C GLU A 231 5.93 3.28 0.68
N PHE A 232 6.74 3.49 1.72
CA PHE A 232 6.38 3.10 3.07
C PHE A 232 6.69 4.25 4.03
N LEU A 233 5.92 4.35 5.10
CA LEU A 233 6.28 5.13 6.27
C LEU A 233 6.10 4.19 7.45
N ASN A 234 7.16 3.45 7.76
CA ASN A 234 7.20 2.65 8.97
C ASN A 234 7.78 3.52 10.08
N PHE A 235 7.14 3.56 11.25
CA PHE A 235 7.67 4.33 12.37
C PHE A 235 7.54 3.60 13.69
N ASP A 236 8.48 3.79 14.60
CA ASP A 236 8.44 3.27 15.95
C ASP A 236 8.46 4.42 16.95
N LEU A 237 7.61 4.32 17.96
CA LEU A 237 7.54 5.26 19.07
C LEU A 237 8.34 4.70 20.24
N THR A 238 9.33 5.47 20.70
CA THR A 238 10.06 5.18 21.93
C THR A 238 9.85 6.30 22.92
N PHE A 239 9.40 5.94 24.12
CA PHE A 239 9.38 6.82 25.27
C PHE A 239 10.74 6.71 25.96
N LEU A 240 11.45 7.84 26.08
CA LEU A 240 12.83 7.84 26.57
C LEU A 240 12.93 8.10 28.09
N ASN A 241 11.81 8.28 28.77
CA ASN A 241 11.75 8.44 30.22
C ASN A 241 11.29 7.13 30.90
N ASP A 242 11.49 7.07 32.22
CA ASP A 242 11.24 5.96 33.16
C ASP A 242 10.38 4.79 32.63
N GLU A 243 10.92 3.56 32.67
CA GLU A 243 10.39 2.36 31.99
C GLU A 243 8.97 1.94 32.43
N CYS A 244 8.45 2.50 33.54
CA CYS A 244 7.15 2.18 34.11
C CYS A 244 5.99 3.04 33.57
N CYS A 245 6.26 3.98 32.66
CA CYS A 245 5.33 5.04 32.28
C CYS A 245 4.98 5.02 30.79
N GLY A 246 3.76 4.63 30.45
CA GLY A 246 3.29 4.55 29.07
C GLY A 246 3.53 3.18 28.43
N LYS A 247 2.52 2.72 27.68
CA LYS A 247 2.54 1.47 26.93
C LYS A 247 2.32 1.77 25.44
N VAL A 248 3.29 1.37 24.62
CA VAL A 248 3.19 1.48 23.17
C VAL A 248 2.58 0.20 22.59
N THR A 249 1.44 0.33 21.93
CA THR A 249 0.76 -0.78 21.25
C THR A 249 0.64 -0.47 19.75
N VAL A 250 1.12 -1.38 18.90
CA VAL A 250 0.92 -1.28 17.46
C VAL A 250 -0.45 -1.86 17.12
N LEU A 251 -1.40 -1.01 16.77
CA LEU A 251 -2.75 -1.43 16.38
C LEU A 251 -2.80 -1.93 14.94
N LYS A 252 -2.01 -1.31 14.07
CA LYS A 252 -1.97 -1.63 12.65
C LYS A 252 -0.57 -1.38 12.11
N ASN A 253 -0.01 -2.38 11.44
CA ASN A 253 1.24 -2.23 10.70
C ASN A 253 0.99 -1.50 9.39
N ALA A 254 1.98 -0.71 8.95
CA ALA A 254 1.98 -0.19 7.60
C ALA A 254 1.96 -1.35 6.60
N CYS A 255 1.20 -1.19 5.53
CA CYS A 255 1.29 -2.06 4.36
C CYS A 255 1.59 -1.20 3.14
N HIS A 256 2.50 -1.67 2.29
CA HIS A 256 2.74 -1.07 1.00
C HIS A 256 1.54 -1.25 0.07
N GLU A 257 1.30 -0.26 -0.77
CA GLU A 257 0.40 -0.44 -1.91
C GLU A 257 1.11 -1.32 -2.94
N SER A 258 0.55 -2.48 -3.29
CA SER A 258 1.14 -3.34 -4.31
C SER A 258 0.20 -3.51 -5.50
N GLN A 259 0.79 -3.67 -6.68
CA GLN A 259 0.10 -3.77 -7.97
C GLN A 259 -0.68 -2.52 -8.35
N SER A 260 -0.14 -1.37 -7.96
CA SER A 260 -0.60 -0.08 -8.47
C SER A 260 -0.18 0.08 -9.93
N GLY A 261 -0.94 0.84 -10.73
CA GLY A 261 -0.55 1.14 -12.10
C GLY A 261 0.81 1.84 -12.18
N ALA A 262 1.17 2.66 -11.19
CA ALA A 262 2.48 3.28 -11.12
C ALA A 262 3.62 2.25 -10.98
N GLU A 263 3.45 1.25 -10.12
CA GLU A 263 4.41 0.15 -9.92
C GLU A 263 4.52 -0.71 -11.19
N VAL A 264 3.40 -1.14 -11.76
CA VAL A 264 3.39 -1.93 -13.01
C VAL A 264 4.00 -1.15 -14.17
N CYS A 265 3.79 0.17 -14.23
CA CYS A 265 4.45 1.04 -15.19
C CYS A 265 5.96 1.17 -14.96
N ASN A 266 6.44 1.01 -13.73
CA ASN A 266 7.87 0.93 -13.46
C ASN A 266 8.42 -0.38 -14.03
N ASP A 267 7.76 -1.50 -13.74
CA ASP A 267 8.19 -2.81 -14.24
C ASP A 267 8.22 -2.85 -15.78
N GLU A 268 7.24 -2.22 -16.45
CA GLU A 268 7.25 -2.08 -17.91
C GLU A 268 8.41 -1.17 -18.39
N THR A 269 8.73 -0.12 -17.64
CA THR A 269 9.90 0.72 -17.94
C THR A 269 11.16 -0.12 -17.92
N GLU A 270 11.36 -0.90 -16.86
CA GLU A 270 12.53 -1.78 -16.73
C GLU A 270 12.55 -2.81 -17.87
N GLU A 271 11.42 -3.42 -18.22
CA GLU A 271 11.32 -4.32 -19.39
C GLU A 271 11.80 -3.65 -20.69
N LEU A 272 11.31 -2.44 -20.96
CA LEU A 272 11.66 -1.69 -22.18
C LEU A 272 13.14 -1.29 -22.19
N LEU A 273 13.69 -0.86 -21.04
CA LEU A 273 15.10 -0.53 -20.89
C LEU A 273 16.00 -1.73 -21.22
N TYR A 274 15.60 -2.95 -20.84
CA TYR A 274 16.35 -4.16 -21.18
C TYR A 274 16.28 -4.54 -22.66
N GLN A 275 15.23 -4.15 -23.37
CA GLN A 275 15.06 -4.43 -24.81
C GLN A 275 15.80 -3.43 -25.69
N THR A 276 15.95 -2.19 -25.23
CA THR A 276 16.69 -1.15 -25.95
C THR A 276 18.18 -1.20 -25.59
N SER A 277 19.05 -1.39 -26.58
CA SER A 277 20.50 -1.29 -26.36
C SER A 277 20.85 0.09 -25.75
N GLY A 278 21.71 0.10 -24.72
CA GLY A 278 21.90 1.22 -23.79
C GLY A 278 22.30 2.58 -24.37
N SER A 279 22.59 2.69 -25.66
CA SER A 279 22.88 3.94 -26.37
C SER A 279 21.64 4.63 -26.98
N SER A 280 20.51 3.93 -27.10
CA SER A 280 19.27 4.46 -27.69
C SER A 280 18.33 5.17 -26.69
N LEU A 281 18.63 5.01 -25.40
CA LEU A 281 17.81 5.45 -24.27
C LEU A 281 17.98 6.91 -23.88
N ARG A 282 19.03 7.57 -24.38
CA ARG A 282 19.28 8.99 -24.11
C ARG A 282 18.88 9.82 -25.32
N ASP A 283 18.11 10.87 -25.07
CA ASP A 283 17.99 11.97 -26.03
C ASP A 283 19.34 12.68 -26.19
N GLY A 284 19.48 13.51 -27.23
CA GLY A 284 20.73 14.21 -27.54
C GLY A 284 21.24 15.13 -26.42
N ASP A 285 20.42 15.38 -25.41
CA ASP A 285 20.68 16.15 -24.19
C ASP A 285 21.07 15.27 -22.98
N GLY A 286 21.08 13.94 -23.13
CA GLY A 286 21.48 13.00 -22.09
C GLY A 286 20.36 12.55 -21.15
N PHE A 287 19.12 13.05 -21.32
CA PHE A 287 17.94 12.63 -20.55
C PHE A 287 17.34 11.35 -21.13
N MET A 288 16.62 10.57 -20.32
CA MET A 288 15.93 9.40 -20.84
C MET A 288 14.78 9.81 -21.76
N LYS A 289 14.68 9.19 -22.94
CA LYS A 289 13.53 9.35 -23.82
C LYS A 289 12.24 8.93 -23.11
N CYS A 290 11.16 9.66 -23.37
CA CYS A 290 9.82 9.18 -23.01
C CYS A 290 9.54 7.90 -23.79
N MET A 291 9.31 6.79 -23.07
CA MET A 291 8.93 5.52 -23.67
C MET A 291 7.41 5.42 -23.74
N ASP A 292 6.90 4.95 -24.87
CA ASP A 292 5.48 4.63 -25.00
C ASP A 292 5.16 3.41 -24.14
N LYS A 293 4.37 3.63 -23.09
CA LYS A 293 3.97 2.60 -22.12
C LYS A 293 2.57 2.13 -22.41
N ARG A 294 2.31 0.84 -22.21
CA ARG A 294 0.98 0.24 -22.36
C ARG A 294 0.21 0.22 -21.06
N CYS A 295 0.90 0.25 -19.93
CA CYS A 295 0.31 0.39 -18.60
C CYS A 295 -0.48 1.71 -18.46
N ASN A 296 -1.54 1.68 -17.66
CA ASN A 296 -2.23 2.87 -17.20
C ASN A 296 -1.77 3.18 -15.77
N PRO A 297 -1.07 4.30 -15.52
CA PRO A 297 -0.48 4.58 -14.22
C PRO A 297 -1.52 4.87 -13.13
N ASP A 298 -2.78 5.12 -13.51
CA ASP A 298 -3.88 5.40 -12.59
C ASP A 298 -4.79 4.18 -12.36
N ALA A 299 -4.60 3.10 -13.13
CA ALA A 299 -5.30 1.84 -12.94
C ALA A 299 -4.72 1.03 -11.77
N LYS A 300 -5.45 0.00 -11.35
CA LYS A 300 -5.01 -1.01 -10.39
C LYS A 300 -5.02 -2.37 -11.09
N TYR A 301 -4.05 -3.20 -10.80
CA TYR A 301 -3.83 -4.44 -11.53
C TYR A 301 -3.89 -5.66 -10.62
N THR A 302 -4.40 -6.76 -11.16
CA THR A 302 -4.12 -8.10 -10.68
C THR A 302 -3.04 -8.68 -11.59
N LEU A 303 -1.93 -9.12 -11.01
CA LEU A 303 -0.84 -9.71 -11.77
C LEU A 303 -0.96 -11.23 -11.78
N LEU A 304 -0.88 -11.82 -12.97
CA LEU A 304 -0.66 -13.24 -13.13
C LEU A 304 0.79 -13.49 -13.55
N THR A 305 1.56 -14.13 -12.67
CA THR A 305 2.99 -14.39 -12.89
C THR A 305 3.22 -15.86 -13.21
N LEU A 306 3.92 -16.10 -14.31
CA LEU A 306 4.33 -17.41 -14.80
C LEU A 306 5.86 -17.43 -14.86
N SER A 307 6.50 -18.34 -14.13
CA SER A 307 7.96 -18.50 -14.18
C SER A 307 8.33 -19.88 -14.71
N SER A 308 9.25 -19.88 -15.67
CA SER A 308 9.80 -21.09 -16.28
C SER A 308 11.31 -21.05 -16.34
N THR A 309 11.95 -22.21 -16.30
CA THR A 309 13.41 -22.33 -16.47
C THR A 309 13.76 -22.93 -17.83
N THR A 310 14.57 -22.24 -18.61
CA THR A 310 15.11 -22.85 -19.83
C THR A 310 16.57 -23.18 -19.60
N PRO A 311 16.96 -24.47 -19.62
CA PRO A 311 18.37 -24.83 -19.57
C PRO A 311 19.05 -24.32 -20.85
N SER A 312 20.15 -23.62 -20.68
CA SER A 312 21.05 -23.19 -21.74
C SER A 312 22.40 -23.89 -21.55
N ALA A 313 22.84 -24.63 -22.55
CA ALA A 313 24.15 -25.27 -22.53
C ALA A 313 25.14 -24.42 -23.35
N GLY A 314 26.14 -23.85 -22.67
CA GLY A 314 27.37 -23.40 -23.31
C GLY A 314 28.31 -24.58 -23.54
N GLN A 315 29.39 -24.36 -24.30
CA GLN A 315 30.40 -25.40 -24.54
C GLN A 315 31.14 -25.85 -23.26
N LEU A 316 31.08 -25.07 -22.18
CA LEU A 316 31.82 -25.31 -20.94
C LEU A 316 30.91 -25.49 -19.71
N GLU A 317 29.72 -24.91 -19.70
CA GLU A 317 28.81 -24.94 -18.54
C GLU A 317 27.34 -24.92 -18.97
N THR A 318 26.49 -25.53 -18.16
CA THR A 318 25.03 -25.48 -18.28
C THR A 318 24.48 -24.49 -17.27
N TRP A 319 23.69 -23.53 -17.75
CA TRP A 319 23.05 -22.50 -16.95
C TRP A 319 21.54 -22.67 -17.04
N ASN A 320 20.82 -22.36 -15.97
CA ASN A 320 19.36 -22.27 -16.03
C ASN A 320 18.96 -20.80 -16.10
N ASN A 321 18.33 -20.41 -17.21
CA ASN A 321 17.78 -19.08 -17.37
C ASN A 321 16.35 -19.07 -16.84
N ASN A 322 16.07 -18.18 -15.88
CA ASN A 322 14.73 -17.97 -15.36
C ASN A 322 14.01 -16.95 -16.23
N TYR A 323 12.87 -17.34 -16.78
CA TYR A 323 12.02 -16.48 -17.58
C TYR A 323 10.70 -16.23 -16.86
N ASN A 324 10.35 -14.95 -16.72
CA ASN A 324 9.10 -14.52 -16.11
C ASN A 324 8.18 -13.90 -17.16
N VAL A 325 6.94 -14.39 -17.22
CA VAL A 325 5.87 -13.71 -17.96
C VAL A 325 4.87 -13.20 -16.94
N VAL A 326 4.70 -11.89 -16.92
CA VAL A 326 3.74 -11.19 -16.06
C VAL A 326 2.59 -10.72 -16.96
N ILE A 327 1.37 -11.03 -16.57
CA ILE A 327 0.17 -10.53 -17.24
C ILE A 327 -0.50 -9.56 -16.27
N ALA A 328 -0.45 -8.28 -16.59
CA ALA A 328 -1.04 -7.21 -15.80
C ALA A 328 -2.47 -6.97 -16.28
N ILE A 329 -3.44 -7.48 -15.52
CA ILE A 329 -4.86 -7.42 -15.85
C ILE A 329 -5.47 -6.31 -15.01
N GLU A 330 -6.11 -5.33 -15.64
CA GLU A 330 -6.80 -4.29 -14.88
C GLU A 330 -7.85 -4.93 -13.98
N CYS A 331 -7.97 -4.43 -12.75
CA CYS A 331 -8.85 -4.97 -11.74
C CYS A 331 -10.33 -5.10 -12.15
N ALA A 332 -10.78 -4.30 -13.13
CA ALA A 332 -12.13 -4.38 -13.69
C ALA A 332 -12.31 -5.55 -14.68
N ASP A 333 -11.22 -6.14 -15.17
CA ASP A 333 -11.18 -7.13 -16.26
C ASP A 333 -11.31 -8.57 -15.74
N THR A 334 -12.42 -8.86 -15.06
CA THR A 334 -12.68 -10.16 -14.43
C THR A 334 -12.82 -11.32 -15.41
N THR A 335 -13.33 -11.07 -16.63
CA THR A 335 -13.53 -12.07 -17.68
C THR A 335 -12.18 -12.58 -18.18
N THR A 336 -11.25 -11.66 -18.45
CA THR A 336 -9.88 -11.97 -18.87
C THR A 336 -9.18 -12.80 -17.80
N LEU A 337 -9.23 -12.35 -16.54
CA LEU A 337 -8.59 -13.03 -15.40
C LEU A 337 -9.14 -14.45 -15.25
N THR A 338 -10.47 -14.61 -15.25
CA THR A 338 -11.12 -15.92 -15.10
C THR A 338 -10.69 -16.88 -16.21
N GLY A 339 -10.72 -16.43 -17.47
CA GLY A 339 -10.33 -17.25 -18.61
C GLY A 339 -8.86 -17.68 -18.57
N LEU A 340 -7.96 -16.76 -18.22
CA LEU A 340 -6.53 -17.07 -18.08
C LEU A 340 -6.28 -18.05 -16.93
N THR A 341 -6.90 -17.85 -15.76
CA THR A 341 -6.72 -18.79 -14.65
C THR A 341 -7.31 -20.17 -14.94
N ALA A 342 -8.46 -20.25 -15.60
CA ALA A 342 -9.06 -21.52 -15.99
C ALA A 342 -8.14 -22.31 -16.95
N PHE A 343 -7.47 -21.63 -17.88
CA PHE A 343 -6.47 -22.27 -18.73
C PHE A 343 -5.24 -22.72 -17.92
N PHE A 344 -4.66 -21.83 -17.12
CA PHE A 344 -3.38 -22.11 -16.45
C PHE A 344 -3.50 -23.12 -15.31
N ASP A 345 -4.65 -23.22 -14.64
CA ASP A 345 -4.94 -24.28 -13.68
C ASP A 345 -4.78 -25.66 -14.35
N VAL A 346 -5.38 -25.86 -15.53
CA VAL A 346 -5.24 -27.12 -16.30
C VAL A 346 -3.84 -27.26 -16.89
N TYR A 347 -3.25 -26.17 -17.37
CA TYR A 347 -1.92 -26.20 -18.00
C TYR A 347 -0.81 -26.58 -17.01
N THR A 348 -0.93 -26.18 -15.75
CA THR A 348 0.11 -26.34 -14.73
C THR A 348 -0.15 -27.51 -13.77
N GLU A 349 -1.33 -28.15 -13.83
CA GLU A 349 -1.66 -29.36 -13.06
C GLU A 349 -0.57 -30.45 -13.13
N PRO A 350 0.01 -30.80 -14.29
CA PRO A 350 1.06 -31.82 -14.35
C PRO A 350 2.36 -31.43 -13.65
N CYS A 351 2.55 -30.14 -13.35
CA CYS A 351 3.71 -29.60 -12.63
C CYS A 351 3.48 -29.53 -11.12
N MET A 352 2.33 -30.00 -10.63
CA MET A 352 1.94 -29.95 -9.21
C MET A 352 1.87 -28.52 -8.65
N LEU A 353 1.62 -27.51 -9.51
CA LEU A 353 1.39 -26.15 -9.07
C LEU A 353 -0.08 -25.99 -8.63
N PRO A 354 -0.34 -25.30 -7.51
CA PRO A 354 -1.71 -25.17 -6.99
C PRO A 354 -2.56 -24.29 -7.93
N PRO A 355 -3.85 -24.64 -8.12
CA PRO A 355 -4.75 -23.81 -8.92
C PRO A 355 -4.93 -22.44 -8.29
N GLN A 356 -5.02 -21.41 -9.13
CA GLN A 356 -5.11 -20.00 -8.71
C GLN A 356 -6.49 -19.39 -8.96
N SER A 357 -7.42 -20.10 -9.62
CA SER A 357 -8.78 -19.60 -9.89
C SER A 357 -9.53 -19.13 -8.63
N ALA A 358 -9.38 -19.82 -7.50
CA ALA A 358 -10.00 -19.40 -6.23
C ALA A 358 -9.41 -18.08 -5.70
N ILE A 359 -8.09 -17.88 -5.83
CA ILE A 359 -7.42 -16.64 -5.42
C ILE A 359 -7.83 -15.50 -6.35
N ALA A 360 -7.85 -15.75 -7.66
CA ALA A 360 -8.31 -14.80 -8.65
C ALA A 360 -9.77 -14.36 -8.45
N ALA A 361 -10.66 -15.30 -8.13
CA ALA A 361 -12.06 -14.99 -7.80
C ALA A 361 -12.20 -14.17 -6.50
N ALA A 362 -11.23 -14.29 -5.59
CA ALA A 362 -11.19 -13.54 -4.33
C ALA A 362 -10.49 -12.16 -4.47
N CYS A 363 -9.92 -11.83 -5.63
CA CYS A 363 -9.31 -10.52 -5.86
C CYS A 363 -10.38 -9.42 -5.87
N ASP A 364 -10.61 -8.81 -4.71
CA ASP A 364 -11.49 -7.64 -4.57
C ASP A 364 -10.68 -6.34 -4.67
N CYS A 365 -10.54 -5.84 -5.89
CA CYS A 365 -9.91 -4.55 -6.11
C CYS A 365 -10.81 -3.35 -5.74
N ALA A 366 -12.12 -3.56 -5.55
CA ALA A 366 -13.09 -2.49 -5.25
C ALA A 366 -13.19 -2.20 -3.74
N GLY A 367 -13.12 -3.24 -2.90
CA GLY A 367 -13.20 -3.12 -1.44
C GLY A 367 -12.05 -2.35 -0.78
N ALA A 368 -10.91 -2.24 -1.46
CA ALA A 368 -9.76 -1.49 -0.98
C ALA A 368 -9.96 0.03 -1.03
N LYS A 369 -10.69 0.54 -2.04
CA LYS A 369 -11.01 1.98 -2.18
C LYS A 369 -12.17 2.38 -1.26
N ALA A 370 -13.17 1.52 -1.14
CA ALA A 370 -14.35 1.77 -0.30
C ALA A 370 -14.00 1.84 1.19
N LYS A 371 -13.12 0.97 1.72
CA LYS A 371 -12.78 0.99 3.15
C LYS A 371 -11.96 2.21 3.59
N GLN A 372 -11.15 2.79 2.72
CA GLN A 372 -10.35 3.99 3.04
C GLN A 372 -11.19 5.27 2.97
N GLU A 373 -12.01 5.43 1.93
CA GLU A 373 -12.89 6.60 1.82
C GLU A 373 -14.04 6.55 2.83
N THR A 374 -14.53 5.36 3.21
CA THR A 374 -15.55 5.21 4.24
C THR A 374 -14.99 5.52 5.63
N GLN A 375 -13.77 5.07 5.97
CA GLN A 375 -13.12 5.49 7.23
C GLN A 375 -12.90 7.01 7.30
N ALA A 376 -12.47 7.65 6.21
CA ALA A 376 -12.28 9.09 6.18
C ALA A 376 -13.61 9.88 6.20
N LYS A 377 -14.68 9.37 5.57
CA LYS A 377 -16.01 10.02 5.55
C LYS A 377 -16.82 9.79 6.82
N GLU A 378 -16.77 8.60 7.42
CA GLU A 378 -17.40 8.31 8.72
C GLU A 378 -16.77 9.20 9.82
N GLU A 379 -15.47 9.47 9.74
CA GLU A 379 -14.79 10.41 10.65
C GLU A 379 -15.24 11.87 10.47
N VAL A 380 -15.69 12.27 9.27
CA VAL A 380 -16.21 13.63 8.99
C VAL A 380 -17.69 13.77 9.33
N VAL A 381 -18.49 12.73 9.11
CA VAL A 381 -19.92 12.72 9.43
C VAL A 381 -20.15 12.62 10.94
N ALA A 382 -19.38 11.80 11.65
CA ALA A 382 -19.42 11.72 13.11
C ALA A 382 -19.02 13.06 13.79
N LYS A 383 -18.10 13.83 13.17
CA LYS A 383 -17.76 15.20 13.60
C LYS A 383 -18.94 16.17 13.52
N THR A 384 -19.97 15.90 12.71
CA THR A 384 -21.09 16.83 12.50
C THR A 384 -22.26 16.58 13.46
N GLU A 385 -22.47 15.34 13.91
CA GLU A 385 -23.53 15.02 14.88
C GLU A 385 -23.09 15.28 16.32
N VAL A 386 -21.84 14.96 16.70
CA VAL A 386 -21.32 15.21 18.06
C VAL A 386 -21.20 16.70 18.37
N VAL A 387 -20.93 17.55 17.37
CA VAL A 387 -20.94 19.02 17.56
C VAL A 387 -22.32 19.49 18.00
N LYS A 388 -23.43 18.90 17.53
CA LYS A 388 -24.78 19.32 17.94
C LYS A 388 -25.07 18.97 19.39
N ASP A 389 -24.63 17.80 19.85
CA ASP A 389 -24.88 17.33 21.21
C ASP A 389 -24.03 18.11 22.24
N VAL A 390 -22.75 18.33 21.95
CA VAL A 390 -21.85 19.14 22.81
C VAL A 390 -22.30 20.60 22.87
N GLN A 391 -22.76 21.18 21.75
CA GLN A 391 -23.30 22.54 21.75
C GLN A 391 -24.53 22.66 22.67
N SER A 392 -25.35 21.61 22.77
CA SER A 392 -26.51 21.57 23.65
C SER A 392 -26.13 21.55 25.13
N GLU A 393 -25.09 20.80 25.49
CA GLU A 393 -24.57 20.72 26.86
C GLU A 393 -23.84 21.98 27.31
N VAL A 394 -23.03 22.59 26.42
CA VAL A 394 -22.38 23.88 26.69
C VAL A 394 -23.41 24.98 26.90
N THR A 395 -24.47 25.00 26.09
CA THR A 395 -25.57 25.97 26.25
C THR A 395 -26.28 25.78 27.60
N LYS A 396 -26.47 24.52 28.03
CA LYS A 396 -27.06 24.20 29.33
C LYS A 396 -26.18 24.71 30.49
N LEU A 397 -24.88 24.42 30.46
CA LEU A 397 -23.95 24.86 31.50
C LEU A 397 -23.83 26.39 31.58
N GLN A 398 -23.78 27.09 30.43
CA GLN A 398 -23.76 28.56 30.41
C GLN A 398 -25.03 29.17 31.03
N SER A 399 -26.19 28.54 30.81
CA SER A 399 -27.44 28.99 31.42
C SER A 399 -27.44 28.79 32.95
N GLU A 400 -26.84 27.71 33.44
CA GLU A 400 -26.73 27.42 34.88
C GLU A 400 -25.76 28.38 35.59
N THR A 401 -24.63 28.71 34.97
CA THR A 401 -23.66 29.69 35.52
C THR A 401 -24.23 31.10 35.57
N SER A 402 -24.99 31.52 34.56
CA SER A 402 -25.63 32.85 34.54
C SER A 402 -26.64 33.07 35.68
N HIS A 403 -27.17 31.99 36.26
CA HIS A 403 -28.05 32.06 37.43
C HIS A 403 -27.32 32.16 38.76
N ILE A 404 -26.05 31.76 38.82
CA ILE A 404 -25.21 31.85 40.02
C ILE A 404 -24.72 33.29 40.21
N ASP A 405 -24.38 34.01 39.14
CA ASP A 405 -23.90 35.39 39.22
C ASP A 405 -25.00 36.44 39.49
N SER A 406 -26.27 36.02 39.48
CA SER A 406 -27.44 36.90 39.73
C SER A 406 -28.02 36.82 41.15
N LYS A 407 -27.42 35.98 42.00
CA LYS A 407 -27.71 35.87 43.44
C LYS A 407 -26.52 36.38 44.25
#